data_AF-A0A432QQ25-F1
#
_entry.id   AF-A0A432QQ25-F1
#
_cell.length_a   1.000
_cell.length_b   1.000
_cell.length_c   1.000
_cell.angle_alpha   90.00
_cell.angle_beta   90.00
_cell.angle_gamma   90.00
#
_symmetry.space_group_name_H-M   'P 1'
#
loop_
_entity.id
_entity.type
_entity.pdbx_description
1 polymer ?
#
loop_
_entity_poly.entity_id
_entity_poly.type
_entity_poly.pdbx_seq_one_letter_code
_entity_poly.pdbx_strand_id
1 'polypeptide(L)' 'MADDVRIPRVFFVGNQIEDEEDRTFLIDALGEPPVAFFPNSSTIRKAERSATPVTAIADTLENAPAELLKAVLEES' A
#
# COMPACT_ATOMS: atom_id res chain seq x y z
N MET A 1 14.36 14.68 11.54
CA MET A 1 13.94 14.03 10.26
C MET A 1 14.48 12.60 10.28
N ALA A 2 14.12 11.70 9.36
CA ALA A 2 14.38 10.25 9.47
C ALA A 2 15.82 9.83 9.88
N ASP A 3 16.82 10.70 9.71
CA ASP A 3 18.19 10.55 10.22
C ASP A 3 18.31 10.43 11.75
N ASP A 4 17.35 10.98 12.53
CA ASP A 4 17.39 11.00 14.00
C ASP A 4 17.00 9.65 14.63
N VAL A 5 16.39 8.73 13.86
CA VAL A 5 15.74 7.51 14.38
C VAL A 5 16.35 6.18 13.89
N ARG A 6 17.47 6.21 13.16
CA ARG A 6 18.16 5.01 12.63
C ARG A 6 17.23 4.04 11.88
N ILE A 7 16.20 4.57 11.23
CA ILE A 7 15.34 3.77 10.34
C ILE A 7 16.08 3.69 9.01
N PRO A 8 16.54 2.49 8.59
CA PRO A 8 17.39 2.38 7.42
C PRO A 8 16.63 2.68 6.12
N ARG A 9 15.30 2.53 6.13
CA ARG A 9 14.45 2.63 4.93
C ARG A 9 13.04 3.06 5.29
N VAL A 10 12.47 3.90 4.46
CA VAL A 10 11.06 4.30 4.51
C VAL A 10 10.47 4.00 3.14
N PHE A 11 9.31 3.36 3.12
CA PHE A 11 8.54 3.09 1.91
C PHE A 11 7.16 3.71 2.04
N PHE A 12 6.58 4.11 0.91
CA PHE A 12 5.23 4.62 0.85
C PHE A 12 4.28 3.59 0.26
N VAL A 13 3.06 3.55 0.79
CA VAL A 13 1.97 2.71 0.28
C VAL A 13 0.79 3.61 -0.01
N GLY A 14 0.29 3.58 -1.25
CA GLY A 14 -0.93 4.28 -1.62
C GLY A 14 -2.13 3.50 -1.10
N ASN A 15 -3.00 4.13 -0.31
CA ASN A 15 -4.17 3.47 0.27
C ASN A 15 -5.44 4.21 -0.14
N GLN A 16 -6.54 3.46 -0.25
CA GLN A 16 -7.86 3.97 -0.66
C GLN A 16 -7.85 4.58 -2.07
N ILE A 17 -7.15 3.95 -3.00
CA ILE A 17 -7.06 4.40 -4.40
C ILE A 17 -8.38 4.12 -5.11
N GLU A 18 -9.02 5.14 -5.65
CA GLU A 18 -10.25 5.01 -6.41
C GLU A 18 -9.98 4.85 -7.91
N ASP A 19 -8.98 5.57 -8.44
CA ASP A 19 -8.65 5.58 -9.87
C ASP A 19 -7.17 5.91 -10.15
N GLU A 20 -6.86 6.15 -11.44
CA GLU A 20 -5.50 6.49 -11.90
C GLU A 20 -5.10 7.94 -11.57
N GLU A 21 -6.06 8.84 -11.38
CA GLU A 21 -5.77 10.22 -10.97
C GLU A 21 -5.21 10.23 -9.54
N ASP A 22 -5.77 9.41 -8.64
CA ASP A 22 -5.24 9.21 -7.29
C ASP A 22 -3.79 8.69 -7.29
N ARG A 23 -3.47 7.74 -8.18
CA ARG A 23 -2.12 7.20 -8.32
C ARG A 23 -1.15 8.29 -8.76
N THR A 24 -1.53 9.05 -9.78
CA THR A 24 -0.73 10.15 -10.33
C THR A 24 -0.48 11.23 -9.26
N PHE A 25 -1.53 11.62 -8.54
CA PHE A 25 -1.44 12.59 -7.45
C PHE A 25 -0.43 12.15 -6.37
N LEU A 26 -0.46 10.89 -5.95
CA LEU A 26 0.46 10.38 -4.93
C LEU A 26 1.91 10.37 -5.41
N ILE A 27 2.15 9.92 -6.65
CA ILE A 27 3.50 9.90 -7.24
C ILE A 27 4.08 11.32 -7.29
N ASP A 28 3.29 12.29 -7.75
CA ASP A 28 3.72 13.68 -7.87
C ASP A 28 3.97 14.33 -6.49
N ALA A 29 3.12 14.05 -5.51
CA ALA A 29 3.23 14.63 -4.17
C ALA A 29 4.41 14.04 -3.37
N LEU A 30 4.71 12.76 -3.53
CA LEU A 30 5.80 12.06 -2.85
C LEU A 30 7.15 12.27 -3.56
N GLY A 31 7.13 12.54 -4.87
CA GLY A 31 8.34 12.59 -5.70
C GLY A 31 8.93 11.21 -6.03
N GLU A 32 8.29 10.14 -5.54
CA GLU A 32 8.62 8.75 -5.81
C GLU A 32 7.35 7.89 -5.80
N PRO A 33 7.30 6.78 -6.56
CA PRO A 33 6.14 5.92 -6.59
C PRO A 33 6.01 5.09 -5.29
N PRO A 34 4.81 5.01 -4.69
CA PRO A 34 4.51 4.01 -3.68
C PRO A 34 4.83 2.58 -4.14
N VAL A 35 5.28 1.74 -3.21
CA VAL A 35 5.67 0.34 -3.52
C VAL A 35 4.47 -0.58 -3.77
N ALA A 36 3.28 -0.14 -3.39
CA ALA A 36 2.02 -0.82 -3.65
C ALA A 36 0.84 0.17 -3.53
N PHE A 37 -0.26 -0.15 -4.21
CA PHE A 37 -1.50 0.63 -4.20
C PHE A 37 -2.67 -0.26 -3.77
N PHE A 38 -3.34 0.10 -2.68
CA PHE A 38 -4.52 -0.59 -2.18
C PHE A 38 -5.79 0.12 -2.64
N PRO A 39 -6.72 -0.58 -3.32
CA PRO A 39 -7.92 0.05 -3.84
C PRO A 39 -8.87 0.45 -2.71
N ASN A 40 -9.70 1.48 -2.93
CA ASN A 40 -10.82 1.79 -2.07
C ASN A 40 -11.91 0.72 -2.23
N SER A 41 -11.76 -0.39 -1.52
CA SER A 41 -12.70 -1.51 -1.59
C SER A 41 -13.63 -1.52 -0.38
N SER A 42 -14.94 -1.52 -0.65
CA SER A 42 -15.95 -1.71 0.39
C SER A 42 -15.81 -3.05 1.12
N THR A 43 -15.16 -4.04 0.47
CA THR A 43 -14.83 -5.35 1.06
C THR A 43 -13.74 -5.21 2.13
N ILE A 44 -12.72 -4.34 1.92
CA ILE A 44 -11.70 -4.04 2.94
C ILE A 44 -12.35 -3.43 4.18
N ARG A 45 -13.22 -2.42 4.00
CA ARG A 45 -13.91 -1.77 5.12
C ARG A 45 -14.79 -2.75 5.91
N LYS A 46 -15.39 -3.75 5.24
CA LYS A 46 -16.15 -4.82 5.90
C LYS A 46 -15.24 -5.77 6.66
N ALA A 47 -14.12 -6.17 6.07
CA ALA A 47 -13.13 -7.05 6.68
C ALA A 47 -12.49 -6.42 7.93
N GLU A 48 -12.16 -5.13 7.90
CA GLU A 48 -11.68 -4.39 9.08
C GLU A 48 -12.70 -4.44 10.23
N ARG A 49 -13.99 -4.22 9.93
CA ARG A 49 -15.06 -4.29 10.93
C ARG A 49 -15.26 -5.68 11.52
N SER A 50 -14.87 -6.73 10.80
CA SER A 50 -14.90 -8.12 11.28
C SER A 50 -13.56 -8.62 11.81
N ALA A 51 -12.56 -7.74 11.97
CA ALA A 51 -11.18 -8.09 12.36
C ALA A 51 -10.56 -9.20 11.48
N THR A 52 -10.99 -9.26 10.22
CA THR A 52 -10.51 -10.25 9.25
C THR A 52 -9.24 -9.71 8.57
N PRO A 53 -8.13 -10.46 8.57
CA PRO A 53 -6.90 -10.00 7.96
C PRO A 53 -7.04 -9.85 6.44
N VAL A 54 -6.31 -8.87 5.90
CA VAL A 54 -6.25 -8.52 4.47
C VAL A 54 -5.82 -9.72 3.62
N THR A 55 -5.03 -10.65 4.17
CA THR A 55 -4.62 -11.90 3.52
C THR A 55 -5.78 -12.86 3.23
N ALA A 56 -6.89 -12.76 3.97
CA ALA A 56 -8.08 -13.58 3.75
C ALA A 56 -9.03 -12.99 2.70
N ILE A 57 -8.77 -11.77 2.22
CA ILE A 57 -9.52 -11.10 1.15
C ILE A 57 -8.63 -10.72 -0.04
N ALA A 58 -7.47 -11.37 -0.16
CA ALA A 58 -6.42 -11.06 -1.14
C ALA A 58 -6.92 -10.98 -2.58
N ASP A 59 -7.90 -11.82 -2.95
CA ASP A 59 -8.50 -11.84 -4.28
C ASP A 59 -9.21 -10.52 -4.66
N THR A 60 -9.56 -9.69 -3.68
CA THR A 60 -10.24 -8.40 -3.88
C THR A 60 -9.31 -7.19 -3.88
N LEU A 61 -7.99 -7.44 -3.80
CA LEU A 61 -6.97 -6.40 -3.62
C LEU A 61 -6.05 -6.24 -4.81
N GLU A 62 -6.42 -6.80 -5.97
CA GLU A 62 -5.67 -6.62 -7.22
C GLU A 62 -4.18 -6.96 -7.09
N ASN A 63 -3.84 -7.96 -6.26
CA ASN A 63 -2.46 -8.36 -5.91
C ASN A 63 -1.62 -7.34 -5.11
N ALA A 64 -2.17 -6.23 -4.64
CA ALA A 64 -1.44 -5.22 -3.87
C ALA A 64 -0.65 -5.78 -2.66
N PRO A 65 -1.15 -6.76 -1.87
CA PRO A 65 -0.36 -7.37 -0.80
C PRO A 65 0.88 -8.12 -1.29
N ALA A 66 0.79 -8.75 -2.47
CA ALA A 66 1.91 -9.48 -3.06
C ALA A 66 2.96 -8.53 -3.62
N GLU A 67 2.54 -7.42 -4.25
CA GLU A 67 3.43 -6.35 -4.71
C GLU A 67 4.20 -5.71 -3.55
N LEU A 68 3.51 -5.41 -2.46
CA LEU A 68 4.13 -4.89 -1.23
C LEU A 68 5.18 -5.86 -0.69
N LEU A 69 4.82 -7.15 -0.57
CA LEU A 69 5.73 -8.17 -0.04
C LEU A 69 6.97 -8.32 -0.92
N LYS A 70 6.79 -8.31 -2.26
CA LYS A 70 7.89 -8.38 -3.22
C LYS A 70 8.84 -7.19 -3.07
N ALA A 71 8.32 -5.97 -3.02
CA ALA A 71 9.13 -4.76 -2.88
C ALA A 71 9.97 -4.74 -1.60
N VAL A 72 9.39 -5.20 -0.48
CA VAL A 72 10.11 -5.26 0.80
C VAL A 72 11.17 -6.37 0.80
N LEU A 73 10.90 -7.53 0.19
CA LEU A 73 11.81 -8.67 0.17
C LEU A 73 12.93 -8.57 -0.88
N GLU A 74 12.66 -8.06 -2.08
CA GLU A 74 13.65 -8.02 -3.17
C GLU A 74 14.75 -6.98 -2.94
N GLU A 75 14.50 -6.00 -2.09
CA GLU A 75 15.55 -5.04 -1.72
C GLU A 75 16.26 -5.40 -0.39
N SER A 76 15.89 -6.51 0.27
CA SER A 76 16.46 -6.97 1.56
C SER A 76 17.88 -7.56 1.46
#